data_AF-A0A9D4UUK2-F1
#
_entry.id   AF-A0A9D4UUK2-F1
#
_cell.length_a   1.000
_cell.length_b   1.000
_cell.length_c   1.000
_cell.angle_alpha   90.00
_cell.angle_beta   90.00
_cell.angle_gamma   90.00
#
_symmetry.space_group_name_H-M   'P 1'
#
loop_
_entity.id
_entity.type
_entity.pdbx_description
1 polymer ?
#
loop_
_entity_poly.entity_id
_entity_poly.type
_entity_poly.pdbx_seq_one_letter_code
_entity_poly.pdbx_strand_id
1 'polypeptide(L)'
;MDKKDALSGFGEVDVDWLEDHDAHAFTFNLPGLRAKDVTVQILDDNTLQVSGLHPIRERSFGNWRAKERPTGPFRRIFYLSGF
;
A
#
# COMPACT_ATOMS: atom_id res chain seq x y z
N MET A 1 -9.14 17.69 -16.50
CA MET A 1 -8.33 16.61 -15.90
C MET A 1 -9.27 15.75 -15.10
N ASP A 2 -9.73 14.67 -15.71
CA ASP A 2 -10.68 13.74 -15.11
C ASP A 2 -10.02 13.01 -13.93
N LYS A 3 -10.73 12.98 -12.79
CA LYS A 3 -10.32 12.33 -11.53
C LYS A 3 -10.12 10.80 -11.64
N LYS A 4 -10.14 10.23 -12.84
CA LYS A 4 -10.04 8.79 -13.11
C LYS A 4 -8.62 8.30 -13.39
N ASP A 5 -7.67 9.20 -13.65
CA ASP A 5 -6.29 8.81 -14.02
C ASP A 5 -5.32 8.66 -12.83
N ALA A 6 -5.75 8.99 -11.61
CA ALA A 6 -4.91 8.93 -10.41
C ALA A 6 -5.00 7.59 -9.65
N LEU A 7 -5.67 6.57 -10.20
CA LEU A 7 -5.84 5.25 -9.54
C LEU A 7 -5.40 4.06 -10.40
N SER A 8 -5.04 4.27 -11.67
CA SER A 8 -4.82 3.20 -12.66
C SER A 8 -3.41 2.59 -12.67
N GLY A 9 -2.58 2.80 -11.65
CA GLY A 9 -1.18 2.33 -11.69
C GLY A 9 -0.52 2.02 -10.35
N PHE A 10 -1.28 1.90 -9.25
CA PHE A 10 -0.72 1.51 -7.96
C PHE A 10 -0.81 -0.01 -7.81
N GLY A 11 0.31 -0.64 -7.44
CA GLY A 11 0.34 -2.07 -7.15
C GLY A 11 -0.61 -2.39 -6.00
N GLU A 12 -1.33 -3.51 -6.11
CA GLU A 12 -2.21 -3.97 -5.05
C GLU A 12 -1.37 -4.50 -3.88
N VAL A 13 -1.66 -4.02 -2.67
CA VAL A 13 -1.06 -4.49 -1.41
C VAL A 13 -2.15 -5.23 -0.65
N ASP A 14 -1.91 -6.50 -0.32
CA ASP A 14 -2.85 -7.28 0.48
C ASP A 14 -2.98 -6.66 1.88
N VAL A 15 -4.22 -6.57 2.35
CA VAL A 15 -4.57 -5.93 3.61
C VAL A 15 -5.65 -6.72 4.33
N ASP A 16 -5.45 -6.93 5.62
CA ASP A 16 -6.50 -7.33 6.55
C ASP A 16 -6.89 -6.11 7.38
N TRP A 17 -8.20 -5.87 7.49
CA TRP A 17 -8.77 -4.82 8.33
C TRP A 17 -9.77 -5.46 9.30
N LEU A 18 -9.47 -5.33 10.59
CA LEU A 18 -10.36 -5.70 11.69
C LEU A 18 -10.85 -4.44 12.38
N GLU A 19 -12.15 -4.36 12.61
CA GLU A 19 -12.82 -3.31 13.36
C GLU A 19 -13.47 -3.93 14.60
N ASP A 20 -13.24 -3.30 15.75
CA ASP A 20 -13.90 -3.60 17.03
C ASP A 20 -14.47 -2.30 17.61
N HIS A 21 -15.25 -2.39 18.68
CA HIS A 21 -15.97 -1.27 19.29
C HIS A 21 -15.06 -0.09 19.69
N ASP A 22 -13.79 -0.32 19.99
CA ASP A 22 -12.86 0.69 20.51
C ASP A 22 -11.71 1.04 19.54
N ALA A 23 -11.50 0.27 18.47
CA ALA A 23 -10.37 0.47 17.56
C ALA A 23 -10.52 -0.17 16.16
N HIS A 24 -9.72 0.32 15.22
CA HIS A 24 -9.42 -0.37 13.96
C HIS A 24 -7.97 -0.90 13.98
N ALA A 25 -7.79 -2.14 13.55
CA ALA A 25 -6.48 -2.78 13.37
C ALA A 25 -6.27 -3.15 11.90
N PHE A 26 -5.13 -2.74 11.35
CA PHE A 26 -4.75 -3.02 9.95
C PHE A 26 -3.46 -3.83 9.89
N THR A 27 -3.44 -4.86 9.06
CA THR A 27 -2.25 -5.65 8.73
C THR A 27 -1.99 -5.57 7.23
N PHE A 28 -0.78 -5.20 6.81
CA PHE A 28 -0.41 -5.06 5.40
C PHE A 28 0.75 -5.99 5.03
N ASN A 29 0.62 -6.69 3.91
CA ASN A 29 1.72 -7.47 3.34
C ASN A 29 2.62 -6.57 2.48
N LEU A 30 3.69 -6.05 3.10
CA LEU A 30 4.64 -5.14 2.45
C LEU A 30 6.07 -5.73 2.36
N PRO A 31 6.25 -6.86 1.65
CA PRO A 31 7.53 -7.56 1.63
C PRO A 31 8.64 -6.74 0.97
N GLY A 32 9.80 -6.69 1.63
CA GLY A 32 10.99 -6.00 1.12
C GLY A 32 10.97 -4.48 1.32
N LEU A 33 10.02 -3.94 2.07
CA LEU A 33 10.02 -2.56 2.54
C LEU A 33 10.45 -2.50 4.01
N ARG A 34 11.11 -1.41 4.38
CA ARG A 34 11.35 -1.08 5.79
C ARG A 34 10.26 -0.12 6.23
N ALA A 35 10.02 -0.03 7.53
CA ALA A 35 9.03 0.90 8.09
C ALA A 35 9.24 2.35 7.62
N LYS A 36 10.49 2.81 7.50
CA LYS A 36 10.82 4.15 7.01
C LYS A 36 10.51 4.40 5.53
N ASP A 37 10.29 3.34 4.75
CA ASP A 37 9.97 3.42 3.33
C ASP A 37 8.43 3.43 3.11
N VAL A 38 7.64 3.43 4.19
CA VAL A 38 6.18 3.44 4.21
C VAL A 38 5.68 4.68 4.95
N THR A 39 4.76 5.40 4.34
CA THR A 39 4.10 6.57 4.94
C THR A 39 2.70 6.17 5.38
N VAL A 40 2.37 6.45 6.65
CA VAL A 40 1.06 6.25 7.24
C VAL A 40 0.55 7.58 7.77
N GLN A 41 -0.64 8.01 7.35
CA GLN A 41 -1.21 9.31 7.68
C GLN A 41 -2.71 9.20 7.94
N ILE A 42 -3.21 9.97 8.91
CA ILE A 42 -4.65 10.25 9.07
C ILE A 42 -4.92 11.62 8.44
N LEU A 43 -5.95 11.69 7.58
CA LEU A 43 -6.41 12.92 6.93
C LEU A 43 -7.64 13.48 7.66
N ASP A 44 -8.03 14.71 7.30
CA ASP A 44 -9.06 15.51 7.99
C ASP A 44 -10.47 14.85 8.04
N ASP A 45 -10.74 13.86 7.20
CA ASP A 45 -12.02 13.16 7.04
C ASP A 45 -12.04 11.76 7.68
N ASN A 46 -11.23 11.55 8.72
CA ASN A 46 -11.04 10.25 9.38
C ASN A 46 -10.58 9.16 8.40
N THR A 47 -9.73 9.54 7.45
CA THR A 47 -9.20 8.63 6.44
C THR A 47 -7.77 8.21 6.77
N LEU A 48 -7.56 6.90 6.89
CA LEU A 48 -6.22 6.31 6.92
C LEU A 48 -5.68 6.21 5.48
N GLN A 49 -4.56 6.87 5.23
CA GLN A 49 -3.79 6.70 4.01
C GLN A 49 -2.48 5.97 4.30
N VAL A 50 -2.21 4.91 3.55
CA VAL A 50 -0.93 4.18 3.56
C VAL A 50 -0.33 4.19 2.16
N SER A 51 0.92 4.62 2.03
CA SER A 51 1.61 4.68 0.74
C SER A 51 3.09 4.35 0.82
N GLY A 52 3.69 4.03 -0.31
CA GLY A 52 5.12 3.73 -0.41
C GLY A 52 5.53 3.31 -1.82
N LEU A 53 6.77 2.83 -1.95
CA LEU A 53 7.37 2.43 -3.23
C LEU A 53 8.10 1.09 -3.09
N HIS A 54 7.58 0.03 -3.71
CA HIS A 54 8.35 -1.20 -3.85
C HIS A 54 9.51 -0.99 -4.83
N PRO A 55 10.78 -1.14 -4.37
CA PRO A 55 11.91 -0.87 -5.22
C PRO A 55 11.96 -1.87 -6.38
N ILE A 56 12.25 -1.37 -7.58
CA ILE A 56 12.61 -2.22 -8.71
C ILE A 56 13.92 -2.91 -8.34
N ARG A 57 13.90 -4.23 -8.20
CA ARG A 57 15.13 -4.98 -7.96
C ARG A 57 15.99 -4.97 -9.21
N GLU A 58 17.28 -4.71 -9.02
CA GLU A 58 18.27 -4.60 -10.10
C GLU A 58 18.30 -5.84 -11.01
N ARG A 59 18.81 -5.60 -12.22
CA ARG A 59 19.13 -6.62 -13.23
C ARG A 59 20.14 -7.60 -12.62
N SER A 60 19.68 -8.75 -12.13
CA SER A 60 20.59 -9.86 -11.88
C SER A 60 21.13 -10.37 -13.23
N PHE A 61 22.40 -10.76 -13.26
CA PHE A 61 23.09 -11.28 -14.45
C PHE A 61 22.62 -12.68 -14.92
N GLY A 62 21.37 -13.05 -14.63
CA GLY A 62 20.80 -14.37 -14.91
C GLY A 62 19.42 -14.31 -15.55
N ASN A 63 18.99 -15.42 -16.13
CA ASN A 63 17.68 -15.55 -16.78
C ASN A 63 16.58 -15.79 -15.74
N TRP A 64 15.78 -14.77 -15.49
CA TRP A 64 14.58 -14.90 -14.66
C TRP A 64 13.58 -15.85 -15.32
N ARG A 65 13.10 -16.85 -14.59
CA ARG A 65 11.99 -17.72 -15.03
C ARG A 65 10.62 -17.11 -14.72
N ALA A 66 10.51 -16.34 -13.62
CA ALA A 66 9.32 -15.59 -13.24
C ALA A 66 9.68 -14.38 -12.35
N LYS A 67 8.83 -13.34 -12.37
CA LYS A 67 8.90 -12.16 -11.50
C LYS A 67 7.48 -11.73 -11.13
N GLU A 68 6.98 -12.23 -10.00
CA GLU A 68 5.58 -12.00 -9.56
C GLU A 68 5.48 -10.97 -8.44
N ARG A 69 6.60 -10.66 -7.77
CA ARG A 69 6.61 -9.72 -6.65
C ARG A 69 6.23 -8.30 -7.11
N PRO A 70 5.48 -7.55 -6.30
CA PRO A 70 5.11 -6.18 -6.62
C PRO A 70 6.34 -5.29 -6.71
N THR A 71 6.32 -4.37 -7.69
CA THR A 71 7.29 -3.30 -7.88
C THR A 71 6.55 -2.02 -8.23
N GLY A 72 7.13 -0.87 -7.90
CA GLY A 72 6.48 0.41 -8.17
C GLY A 72 5.67 0.92 -6.98
N PRO A 73 5.03 2.10 -7.15
CA PRO A 73 4.36 2.76 -6.05
C PRO A 73 3.07 2.03 -5.66
N PHE A 74 2.68 2.18 -4.40
CA PHE A 74 1.38 1.77 -3.91
C PHE A 74 0.74 2.88 -3.07
N ARG A 75 -0.59 2.89 -3.04
CA ARG A 75 -1.39 3.78 -2.21
C ARG A 75 -2.70 3.07 -1.86
N ARG A 76 -3.01 3.00 -0.56
CA ARG A 76 -4.25 2.46 -0.01
C ARG A 76 -4.92 3.52 0.85
N ILE A 77 -6.24 3.61 0.77
CA ILE A 77 -7.07 4.60 1.44
C ILE A 77 -8.20 3.84 2.12
N PHE A 78 -8.41 4.10 3.41
CA PHE A 78 -9.49 3.50 4.21
C PHE A 78 -10.22 4.61 4.95
N TYR A 79 -11.53 4.66 4.80
CA TYR A 79 -12.38 5.57 5.56
C TYR A 79 -12.72 4.88 6.88
N LEU A 80 -12.29 5.47 7.98
CA LEU A 80 -12.55 4.94 9.31
C LEU A 80 -13.95 5.44 9.71
N SER A 81 -14.98 4.67 9.44
CA SER A 81 -16.31 4.87 10.03
C SER A 81 -16.43 3.95 11.23
N GLY A 82 -17.02 4.39 12.36
CA GLY A 82 -17.27 3.48 13.48
C GLY A 82 -17.05 4.01 14.90
N PHE A 83 -17.03 5.34 15.11
CA PHE A 83 -17.07 5.96 16.45
C PHE A 83 -18.00 7.17 16.47
#